data_AF-A0A9P0JQM5-F1
#
_entry.id   AF-A0A9P0JQM5-F1
#
_cell.length_a   1.000
_cell.length_b   1.000
_cell.length_c   1.000
_cell.angle_alpha   90.00
_cell.angle_beta   90.00
_cell.angle_gamma   90.00
#
_symmetry.space_group_name_H-M   'P 1'
#
loop_
_entity.id
_entity.type
_entity.pdbx_description
1 polymer ?
#
loop_
_entity_poly.entity_id
_entity_poly.type
_entity_poly.pdbx_seq_one_letter_code
_entity_poly.pdbx_strand_id
1 'polypeptide(L)'
;MPPKKQKQTPHNAFYYFMLDFKNSQGRNYRSMKEVADAADPVWSRMSKEERKPFEERALLEKNRLRAVKLTSEGYDVAELEQEEMVENKKMQEMRHNINSIIGVADKSGVLPEEIFCIIHINTFIYHVAEQRYFPAEIAVSSFTLQHGIVNDGGVFHKMIKPGTLPLGYAADARLHANETHQIDPPTLGDEANNEEEAFHELKEFMQVPSAASADADC
;
A
#
# COMPACT_ATOMS: atom_id res chain seq x y z
N MET A 1 11.16 22.75 37.28
CA MET A 1 10.33 21.55 37.05
C MET A 1 9.30 21.89 35.99
N PRO A 2 9.15 21.10 34.90
CA PRO A 2 8.11 21.38 33.92
C PRO A 2 6.72 21.09 34.52
N PRO A 3 5.69 21.89 34.19
CA PRO A 3 4.35 21.70 34.75
C PRO A 3 3.76 20.37 34.26
N LYS A 4 3.16 19.60 35.17
CA LYS A 4 2.43 18.36 34.84
C LYS A 4 1.32 18.68 33.83
N LYS A 5 1.46 18.22 32.59
CA LYS A 5 0.36 18.20 31.61
C LYS A 5 -0.80 17.42 32.24
N GLN A 6 -1.92 18.10 32.50
CA GLN A 6 -3.14 17.45 32.97
C GLN A 6 -3.63 16.49 31.86
N LYS A 7 -3.71 15.19 32.16
CA LYS A 7 -4.32 14.22 31.26
C LYS A 7 -5.78 14.63 31.03
N GLN A 8 -6.17 14.88 29.79
CA GLN A 8 -7.56 15.14 29.45
C GLN A 8 -8.35 13.86 29.72
N THR A 9 -9.28 13.92 30.68
CA THR A 9 -10.16 12.80 30.99
C THR A 9 -11.32 12.77 30.01
N PRO A 10 -11.66 11.61 29.43
CA PRO A 10 -12.82 11.51 28.55
C PRO A 10 -14.08 11.88 29.33
N HIS A 11 -14.87 12.79 28.76
CA HIS A 11 -16.15 13.19 29.32
C HIS A 11 -17.27 12.25 28.87
N ASN A 12 -18.30 12.09 29.70
CA ASN A 12 -19.44 11.22 29.42
C ASN A 12 -20.52 11.93 28.58
N ALA A 13 -21.53 11.19 28.10
CA ALA A 13 -22.61 11.74 27.28
C ALA A 13 -23.35 12.92 27.95
N PHE A 14 -23.58 12.81 29.26
CA PHE A 14 -24.26 13.86 30.03
C PHE A 14 -23.50 15.19 30.03
N TYR A 15 -22.16 15.17 30.03
CA TYR A 15 -21.34 16.38 29.94
C TYR A 15 -21.56 17.14 28.63
N TYR A 16 -21.66 16.44 27.49
CA TYR A 16 -21.95 17.06 26.20
C TYR A 16 -23.37 17.61 26.13
N PHE A 17 -24.32 16.90 26.74
CA PHE A 17 -25.68 17.43 26.90
C PHE A 17 -25.70 18.71 27.74
N MET A 18 -24.96 18.75 28.86
CA MET A 18 -24.86 19.95 29.69
C MET A 18 -24.27 21.15 28.93
N LEU A 19 -23.30 20.93 28.05
CA LEU A 19 -22.75 22.00 27.19
C LEU A 19 -23.82 22.57 26.25
N ASP A 20 -24.55 21.71 25.56
CA ASP A 20 -25.61 22.12 24.63
C ASP A 20 -26.79 22.76 25.39
N PHE A 21 -27.15 22.23 26.56
CA PHE A 21 -28.16 22.77 27.45
C PHE A 21 -27.79 24.17 27.96
N LYS A 22 -26.53 24.36 28.38
CA LYS A 22 -26.02 25.68 28.79
C LYS A 22 -26.12 26.70 27.65
N ASN A 23 -25.74 26.30 26.43
CA ASN A 23 -25.73 27.17 25.26
C ASN A 23 -27.15 27.54 24.78
N SER A 24 -28.11 26.62 24.90
CA SER A 24 -29.50 26.82 24.46
C SER A 24 -30.35 27.64 25.43
N GLN A 25 -30.06 27.62 26.73
CA GLN A 25 -30.87 28.29 27.76
C GLN A 25 -30.61 29.80 27.89
N GLY A 26 -29.59 30.35 27.21
CA GLY A 26 -29.28 31.79 27.21
C GLY A 26 -28.97 32.40 28.58
N ARG A 27 -28.85 31.57 29.62
CA ARG A 27 -28.62 31.95 31.01
C ARG A 27 -27.15 31.79 31.38
N ASN A 28 -26.59 32.78 32.06
CA ASN A 28 -25.23 32.71 32.59
C ASN A 28 -25.21 31.88 33.88
N TYR A 29 -24.93 30.59 33.75
CA TYR A 29 -24.64 29.70 34.88
C TYR A 29 -23.25 29.99 35.45
N ARG A 30 -23.12 30.07 36.78
CA ARG A 30 -21.87 30.42 37.46
C ARG A 30 -20.88 29.26 37.54
N SER A 31 -21.37 28.02 37.45
CA SER A 31 -20.55 26.81 37.47
C SER A 31 -21.21 25.67 36.70
N MET A 32 -20.42 24.66 36.30
CA MET A 32 -20.96 23.44 35.67
C MET A 32 -21.82 22.61 36.63
N LYS A 33 -21.70 22.79 37.95
CA LYS A 33 -22.58 22.15 38.94
C LYS A 33 -24.00 22.69 38.85
N GLU A 34 -24.15 24.00 38.71
CA GLU A 34 -25.46 24.66 38.53
C GLU A 34 -26.14 24.23 37.22
N VAL A 35 -25.35 24.00 36.18
CA VAL A 35 -25.84 23.43 34.91
C VAL A 35 -26.31 21.99 35.11
N ALA A 36 -25.56 21.17 35.84
CA ALA A 36 -25.93 19.79 36.12
C ALA A 36 -27.27 19.70 36.88
N ASP A 37 -27.45 20.51 37.92
CA ASP A 37 -28.70 20.53 38.72
C ASP A 37 -29.92 20.93 37.88
N ALA A 38 -29.76 21.82 36.89
CA ALA A 38 -30.83 22.24 35.98
C ALA A 38 -31.06 21.24 34.82
N ALA A 39 -30.00 20.58 34.37
CA ALA A 39 -30.02 19.65 33.24
C ALA A 39 -30.46 18.23 33.63
N ASP A 40 -30.22 17.80 34.86
CA ASP A 40 -30.49 16.43 35.35
C ASP A 40 -31.97 16.00 35.23
N PRO A 41 -32.97 16.84 35.57
CA PRO A 41 -34.37 16.50 35.36
C PRO A 41 -34.77 16.38 33.89
N VAL A 42 -34.12 17.16 33.01
CA VAL A 42 -34.37 17.14 31.56
C VAL A 42 -33.75 15.90 30.95
N TRP A 43 -32.49 15.63 31.28
CA TRP A 43 -31.77 14.43 30.84
C TRP A 43 -32.50 13.16 31.25
N SER A 44 -32.98 13.07 32.50
CA SER A 44 -33.71 11.91 33.03
C SER A 44 -35.01 11.61 32.27
N ARG A 45 -35.63 12.64 31.66
CA ARG A 45 -36.85 12.49 30.85
C ARG A 45 -36.59 12.18 29.38
N MET A 46 -35.37 12.35 28.89
CA MET A 46 -35.01 12.08 27.50
C MET A 46 -35.04 10.58 27.20
N SER A 47 -35.51 10.23 25.99
CA SER A 47 -35.47 8.87 25.47
C SER A 47 -34.04 8.44 25.09
N LYS A 48 -33.85 7.15 24.81
CA LYS A 48 -32.54 6.64 24.35
C LYS A 48 -32.14 7.25 23.00
N GLU A 49 -33.11 7.48 22.12
CA GLU A 49 -32.93 8.08 20.81
C GLU A 49 -32.48 9.53 20.92
N GLU A 50 -33.02 10.29 21.88
CA GLU A 50 -32.63 11.68 22.15
C GLU A 50 -31.25 11.80 22.81
N ARG A 51 -30.82 10.78 23.55
CA ARG A 51 -29.48 10.72 24.18
C ARG A 51 -28.39 10.24 23.21
N LYS A 52 -28.75 9.50 22.17
CA LYS A 52 -27.84 8.89 21.18
C LYS A 52 -26.80 9.86 20.62
N PRO A 53 -27.13 11.11 20.20
CA PRO A 53 -26.13 12.03 19.67
C PRO A 53 -25.03 12.39 20.69
N PHE A 54 -25.37 12.46 21.97
CA PHE A 54 -24.42 12.77 23.04
C PHE A 54 -23.55 11.57 23.41
N GLU A 55 -24.11 10.37 23.34
CA GLU A 55 -23.37 9.11 23.50
C GLU A 55 -22.36 8.89 22.38
N GLU A 56 -22.74 9.18 21.13
CA GLU A 56 -21.85 9.14 19.97
C GLU A 56 -20.69 10.14 20.10
N ARG A 57 -20.97 11.38 20.54
CA ARG A 57 -19.91 12.39 20.80
C ARG A 57 -18.95 11.96 21.91
N ALA A 58 -19.48 11.40 23.01
CA ALA A 58 -18.64 10.90 24.11
C ALA A 58 -17.78 9.71 23.69
N LEU A 59 -18.31 8.81 22.85
CA LEU A 59 -17.56 7.69 22.30
C LEU A 59 -16.45 8.16 21.37
N LEU A 60 -16.74 9.14 20.49
CA LEU A 60 -15.76 9.72 19.57
C LEU A 60 -14.59 10.37 20.32
N GLU A 61 -14.87 11.19 21.34
CA GLU A 61 -13.82 11.82 22.15
C GLU A 61 -13.01 10.78 22.93
N LYS A 62 -13.67 9.78 23.51
CA LYS A 62 -12.98 8.67 24.18
C LYS A 62 -12.04 7.92 23.24
N ASN A 63 -12.43 7.72 21.99
CA ASN A 63 -11.58 7.08 20.99
C ASN A 63 -10.44 8.02 20.54
N ARG A 64 -10.68 9.32 20.39
CA ARG A 64 -9.65 10.33 20.09
C ARG A 64 -8.59 10.43 21.19
N LEU A 65 -8.98 10.25 22.45
CA LEU A 65 -8.09 10.29 23.61
C LEU A 65 -7.38 8.95 23.88
N ARG A 66 -7.69 7.87 23.16
CA ARG A 66 -6.91 6.64 23.28
C ARG A 66 -5.52 6.92 22.72
N ALA A 67 -4.51 6.68 23.55
CA ALA A 67 -3.14 6.68 23.09
C ALA A 67 -2.97 5.63 21.99
N VAL A 68 -2.46 6.06 20.84
CA VAL A 68 -2.04 5.18 19.76
C VAL A 68 -0.97 4.23 20.30
N LYS A 69 -1.08 2.94 19.98
CA LYS A 69 -0.05 1.97 20.33
C LYS A 69 1.08 2.14 19.34
N LEU A 70 2.26 2.50 19.84
CA LEU A 70 3.44 2.69 19.01
C LEU A 70 4.44 1.55 19.23
N THR A 71 5.20 1.20 18.20
CA THR A 71 6.37 0.33 18.30
C THR A 71 7.53 1.04 19.03
N SER A 72 8.61 0.32 19.34
CA SER A 72 9.82 0.90 19.92
C SER A 72 10.49 1.96 19.01
N GLU A 73 10.18 1.91 17.71
CA GLU A 73 10.67 2.84 16.68
C GLU A 73 9.70 3.99 16.42
N GLY A 74 8.53 4.00 17.07
CA GLY A 74 7.55 5.08 17.01
C GLY A 74 6.49 4.96 15.92
N TYR A 75 6.38 3.81 15.25
CA TYR A 75 5.35 3.55 14.24
C TYR A 75 4.03 3.11 14.88
N ASP A 76 2.89 3.45 14.26
CA ASP A 76 1.56 3.00 14.71
C ASP A 76 1.41 1.50 14.45
N VAL A 77 1.13 0.74 15.51
CA VAL A 77 0.92 -0.71 15.43
C VAL A 77 -0.29 -1.04 14.55
N ALA A 78 -1.36 -0.24 14.59
CA ALA A 78 -2.55 -0.50 13.79
C ALA A 78 -2.30 -0.30 12.28
N GLU A 79 -1.44 0.64 11.93
CA GLU A 79 -1.02 0.89 10.54
C GLU A 79 -0.19 -0.29 10.01
N LEU A 80 0.80 -0.74 10.78
CA LEU A 80 1.62 -1.92 10.44
C LEU A 80 0.78 -3.19 10.29
N GLU A 81 -0.15 -3.45 11.22
CA GLU A 81 -1.07 -4.60 11.11
C GLU A 81 -1.94 -4.51 9.85
N GLN A 82 -2.37 -3.30 9.47
CA GLN A 82 -3.15 -3.09 8.26
C GLN A 82 -2.31 -3.30 6.98
N GLU A 83 -1.08 -2.81 6.95
CA GLU A 83 -0.13 -3.05 5.85
C GLU A 83 0.13 -4.55 5.67
N GLU A 84 0.43 -5.26 6.76
CA GLU A 84 0.65 -6.70 6.75
C GLU A 84 -0.60 -7.46 6.26
N MET A 85 -1.80 -7.07 6.71
CA MET A 85 -3.05 -7.65 6.22
C MET A 85 -3.26 -7.44 4.72
N VAL A 86 -2.93 -6.26 4.20
CA VAL A 86 -3.03 -5.94 2.77
C VAL A 86 -2.03 -6.77 1.97
N GLU A 87 -0.79 -6.90 2.42
CA GLU A 87 0.23 -7.75 1.77
C GLU A 87 -0.17 -9.22 1.77
N ASN A 88 -0.63 -9.73 2.91
CA ASN A 88 -1.11 -11.10 3.04
C ASN A 88 -2.28 -11.39 2.10
N LYS A 89 -3.23 -10.44 1.99
CA LYS A 89 -4.36 -10.57 1.07
C LYS A 89 -3.91 -10.61 -0.39
N LYS A 90 -2.99 -9.72 -0.80
CA LYS A 90 -2.40 -9.73 -2.16
C LYS A 90 -1.72 -11.06 -2.46
N MET A 91 -0.96 -11.62 -1.50
CA MET A 91 -0.30 -12.91 -1.66
C MET A 91 -1.30 -14.07 -1.80
N GLN A 92 -2.38 -14.06 -1.02
CA GLN A 92 -3.44 -15.06 -1.12
C GLN A 92 -4.16 -14.99 -2.47
N GLU A 93 -4.50 -13.79 -2.94
CA GLU A 93 -5.11 -13.56 -4.24
C GLU A 93 -4.20 -14.04 -5.38
N MET A 94 -2.89 -13.74 -5.32
CA MET A 94 -1.90 -14.23 -6.27
C MET A 94 -1.86 -15.76 -6.32
N ARG A 95 -1.75 -16.42 -5.15
CA ARG A 95 -1.72 -17.89 -5.06
C ARG A 95 -3.00 -18.52 -5.61
N HIS A 96 -4.15 -17.94 -5.28
CA HIS A 96 -5.44 -18.39 -5.79
C HIS A 96 -5.49 -18.28 -7.32
N ASN A 97 -5.05 -17.15 -7.89
CA ASN A 97 -5.00 -16.95 -9.33
C ASN A 97 -4.10 -17.98 -10.02
N ILE A 98 -2.87 -18.17 -9.53
CA ILE A 98 -1.93 -19.17 -10.06
C ILE A 98 -2.56 -20.57 -10.06
N ASN A 99 -3.14 -20.99 -8.92
CA ASN A 99 -3.80 -22.30 -8.81
C ASN A 99 -5.00 -22.43 -9.75
N SER A 100 -5.74 -21.34 -9.97
CA SER A 100 -6.85 -21.32 -10.92
C SER A 100 -6.37 -21.49 -12.36
N ILE A 101 -5.34 -20.74 -12.77
CA ILE A 101 -4.76 -20.83 -14.12
C ILE A 101 -4.25 -22.26 -14.38
N ILE A 102 -3.43 -22.80 -13.48
CA ILE A 102 -2.88 -24.16 -13.61
C ILE A 102 -4.01 -25.19 -13.60
N GLY A 103 -4.97 -25.06 -12.69
CA GLY A 103 -6.08 -26.01 -12.54
C GLY A 103 -7.04 -26.03 -13.73
N VAL A 104 -7.19 -24.91 -14.45
CA VAL A 104 -7.95 -24.86 -15.71
C VAL A 104 -7.16 -25.53 -16.83
N ALA A 105 -5.89 -25.15 -17.02
CA ALA A 105 -5.04 -25.69 -18.08
C ALA A 105 -4.81 -27.21 -17.97
N ASP A 106 -4.66 -27.73 -16.74
CA ASP A 106 -4.52 -29.16 -16.47
C ASP A 106 -5.80 -29.93 -16.84
N LYS A 107 -6.97 -29.40 -16.45
CA LYS A 107 -8.27 -30.03 -16.77
C LYS A 107 -8.60 -30.00 -18.26
N SER A 108 -8.16 -28.98 -18.99
CA SER A 108 -8.30 -28.91 -20.44
C SER A 108 -7.21 -29.70 -21.18
N GLY A 109 -6.20 -30.22 -20.47
CA GLY A 109 -5.12 -31.01 -21.06
C GLY A 109 -4.11 -30.20 -21.89
N VAL A 110 -4.08 -28.87 -21.73
CA VAL A 110 -3.20 -27.94 -22.49
C VAL A 110 -2.05 -27.40 -21.63
N LEU A 111 -1.94 -27.85 -20.39
CA LEU A 111 -0.88 -27.41 -19.47
C LEU A 111 0.54 -27.59 -20.03
N PRO A 112 0.88 -28.67 -20.77
CA PRO A 112 2.20 -28.80 -21.38
C PRO A 112 2.54 -27.69 -22.39
N GLU A 113 1.52 -27.22 -23.13
CA GLU A 113 1.61 -26.21 -24.19
C GLU A 113 1.41 -24.77 -23.70
N GLU A 114 0.90 -24.58 -22.48
CA GLU A 114 0.67 -23.25 -21.90
C GLU A 114 1.98 -22.44 -21.78
N ILE A 115 1.91 -21.15 -22.12
CA ILE A 115 3.06 -20.24 -22.10
C ILE A 115 3.16 -19.57 -20.73
N PHE A 116 4.29 -19.80 -20.06
CA PHE A 116 4.66 -19.13 -18.81
C PHE A 116 5.79 -18.15 -19.06
N CYS A 117 5.76 -17.00 -18.39
CA CYS A 117 6.82 -15.99 -18.49
C CYS A 117 7.56 -15.85 -17.15
N ILE A 118 8.88 -15.79 -17.21
CA ILE A 118 9.75 -15.42 -16.08
C ILE A 118 10.37 -14.07 -16.41
N ILE A 119 10.33 -13.15 -15.44
CA ILE A 119 10.93 -11.82 -15.54
C ILE A 119 12.02 -11.66 -14.49
N HIS A 120 13.15 -11.07 -14.88
CA HIS A 120 14.22 -10.64 -13.99
C HIS A 120 14.64 -9.21 -14.34
N ILE A 121 14.86 -8.38 -13.32
CA ILE A 121 15.25 -6.98 -13.48
C ILE A 121 16.46 -6.72 -12.58
N ASN A 122 17.57 -6.28 -13.17
CA ASN A 122 18.67 -5.69 -12.41
C ASN A 122 18.42 -4.20 -12.22
N THR A 123 18.82 -3.66 -11.08
CA THR A 123 18.57 -2.27 -10.69
C THR A 123 19.83 -1.66 -10.13
N PHE A 124 20.09 -0.37 -10.40
CA PHE A 124 21.19 0.34 -9.78
C PHE A 124 20.92 0.65 -8.30
N ILE A 125 19.74 1.19 -7.98
CA ILE A 125 19.38 1.69 -6.65
C ILE A 125 17.88 1.64 -6.39
N TYR A 126 17.52 1.73 -5.12
CA TYR A 126 16.19 2.15 -4.65
C TYR A 126 16.26 3.57 -4.07
N HIS A 127 15.46 4.49 -4.62
CA HIS A 127 15.37 5.86 -4.15
C HIS A 127 14.22 6.02 -3.15
N VAL A 128 14.56 6.18 -1.87
CA VAL A 128 13.59 6.18 -0.76
C VAL A 128 12.58 7.32 -0.86
N ALA A 129 13.00 8.53 -1.28
CA ALA A 129 12.11 9.69 -1.32
C ALA A 129 11.01 9.58 -2.39
N GLU A 130 11.32 8.95 -3.53
CA GLU A 130 10.37 8.70 -4.62
C GLU A 130 9.77 7.29 -4.57
N GLN A 131 10.19 6.46 -3.61
CA GLN A 131 9.82 5.05 -3.47
C GLN A 131 9.94 4.25 -4.77
N ARG A 132 11.00 4.48 -5.57
CA ARG A 132 11.18 3.83 -6.88
C ARG A 132 12.55 3.17 -7.04
N TYR A 133 12.59 2.14 -7.86
CA TYR A 133 13.84 1.52 -8.34
C TYR A 133 14.31 2.18 -9.63
N PHE A 134 15.62 2.23 -9.82
CA PHE A 134 16.26 2.65 -11.08
C PHE A 134 16.77 1.41 -11.82
N PRO A 135 16.09 0.95 -12.88
CA PRO A 135 16.46 -0.27 -13.58
C PRO A 135 17.77 -0.11 -14.37
N ALA A 136 18.54 -1.19 -14.44
CA ALA A 136 19.78 -1.30 -15.20
C ALA A 136 19.60 -2.27 -16.40
N GLU A 137 18.77 -3.28 -16.23
CA GLU A 137 18.52 -4.31 -17.24
C GLU A 137 17.19 -5.00 -16.94
N ILE A 138 16.50 -5.45 -17.98
CA ILE A 138 15.33 -6.31 -17.89
C ILE A 138 15.49 -7.50 -18.83
N ALA A 139 15.11 -8.68 -18.36
CA ALA A 139 15.01 -9.90 -19.13
C ALA A 139 13.66 -10.57 -18.86
N VAL A 140 12.98 -11.00 -19.93
CA VAL A 140 11.76 -11.81 -19.87
C VAL A 140 11.95 -13.03 -20.76
N SER A 141 11.64 -14.21 -20.24
CA SER A 141 11.66 -15.45 -21.01
C SER A 141 10.33 -16.17 -20.91
N SER A 142 9.76 -16.46 -22.06
CA SER A 142 8.56 -17.26 -22.27
C SER A 142 8.95 -18.71 -22.50
N PHE A 143 8.30 -19.63 -21.81
CA PHE A 143 8.57 -21.05 -21.90
C PHE A 143 7.28 -21.87 -21.77
N THR A 144 7.27 -23.08 -22.34
CA THR A 144 6.24 -24.09 -22.10
C THR A 144 6.86 -25.28 -21.39
N LEU A 145 6.05 -26.12 -20.74
CA LEU A 145 6.56 -27.33 -20.10
C LEU A 145 7.00 -28.38 -21.12
N GLN A 146 6.38 -28.38 -22.31
CA GLN A 146 6.68 -29.33 -23.38
C GLN A 146 7.97 -29.01 -24.13
N HIS A 147 8.23 -27.73 -24.41
CA HIS A 147 9.32 -27.30 -25.29
C HIS A 147 10.42 -26.50 -24.58
N GLY A 148 10.24 -26.15 -23.30
CA GLY A 148 11.14 -25.25 -22.61
C GLY A 148 11.00 -23.83 -23.17
N ILE A 149 12.11 -23.09 -23.29
CA ILE A 149 12.10 -21.72 -23.79
C ILE A 149 11.55 -21.71 -25.22
N VAL A 150 10.57 -20.83 -25.48
CA VAL A 150 9.98 -20.68 -26.80
C VAL A 150 11.04 -20.11 -27.75
N ASN A 151 11.33 -20.84 -28.83
CA ASN A 151 12.26 -20.40 -29.87
C ASN A 151 11.69 -19.18 -30.62
N ASP A 152 12.56 -18.33 -31.19
CA ASP A 152 12.22 -17.17 -32.02
C ASP A 152 11.11 -16.26 -31.45
N GLY A 153 11.53 -15.28 -30.63
CA GLY A 153 10.61 -14.30 -30.02
C GLY A 153 10.08 -14.69 -28.64
N GLY A 154 10.60 -15.76 -28.03
CA GLY A 154 10.30 -16.15 -26.65
C GLY A 154 11.21 -15.52 -25.59
N VAL A 155 12.17 -14.67 -25.97
CA VAL A 155 13.04 -13.95 -25.04
C VAL A 155 13.08 -12.47 -25.38
N PHE A 156 12.79 -11.63 -24.39
CA PHE A 156 13.00 -10.19 -24.43
C PHE A 156 14.14 -9.83 -23.48
N HIS A 157 15.09 -9.03 -23.95
CA HIS A 157 16.20 -8.56 -23.15
C HIS A 157 16.54 -7.13 -23.54
N LYS A 158 16.69 -6.25 -22.54
CA LYS A 158 17.05 -4.87 -22.78
C LYS A 158 17.86 -4.28 -21.64
N MET A 159 18.96 -3.62 -22.00
CA MET A 159 19.70 -2.76 -21.08
C MET A 159 18.94 -1.44 -20.91
N ILE A 160 18.73 -1.05 -19.66
CA ILE A 160 17.98 0.15 -19.31
C ILE A 160 18.96 1.25 -18.87
N LYS A 161 18.81 2.40 -19.51
CA LYS A 161 19.43 3.66 -19.13
C LYS A 161 18.34 4.48 -18.44
N PRO A 162 18.40 4.67 -17.11
CA PRO A 162 17.35 5.36 -16.38
C PRO A 162 17.55 6.89 -16.33
N GLY A 163 18.48 7.42 -17.13
CA GLY A 163 18.94 8.80 -17.03
C GLY A 163 19.83 9.05 -15.80
N THR A 164 19.85 10.30 -15.35
CA THR A 164 20.67 10.71 -14.22
C THR A 164 20.12 10.18 -12.89
N LEU A 165 20.98 9.52 -12.10
CA LEU A 165 20.61 9.03 -10.77
C LEU A 165 20.45 10.19 -9.76
N PRO A 166 19.58 10.05 -8.74
CA PRO A 166 19.44 11.02 -7.67
C PRO A 166 20.76 11.32 -6.95
N LEU A 167 20.92 12.58 -6.52
CA LEU A 167 22.12 13.03 -5.83
C LEU A 167 22.33 12.25 -4.52
N GLY A 168 23.57 11.82 -4.28
CA GLY A 168 23.96 11.06 -3.08
C GLY A 168 24.02 9.54 -3.29
N TYR A 169 23.43 9.01 -4.37
CA TYR A 169 23.34 7.57 -4.60
C TYR A 169 24.47 6.98 -5.46
N ALA A 170 25.38 7.81 -5.97
CA ALA A 170 26.40 7.36 -6.93
C ALA A 170 27.37 6.32 -6.34
N ALA A 171 27.69 6.40 -5.04
CA ALA A 171 28.55 5.42 -4.38
C ALA A 171 27.84 4.07 -4.20
N ASP A 172 26.60 4.12 -3.72
CA ASP A 172 25.77 2.94 -3.49
C ASP A 172 25.47 2.22 -4.81
N ALA A 173 25.15 2.96 -5.88
CA ALA A 173 24.93 2.41 -7.21
C ALA A 173 26.16 1.65 -7.74
N ARG A 174 27.36 2.21 -7.55
CA ARG A 174 28.62 1.56 -7.95
C ARG A 174 28.91 0.32 -7.10
N LEU A 175 28.69 0.39 -5.80
CA LEU A 175 28.89 -0.74 -4.91
C LEU A 175 27.96 -1.89 -5.30
N HIS A 176 26.66 -1.61 -5.43
CA HIS A 176 25.67 -2.59 -5.84
C HIS A 176 26.00 -3.20 -7.19
N ALA A 177 26.30 -2.38 -8.20
CA ALA A 177 26.71 -2.85 -9.51
C ALA A 177 27.91 -3.80 -9.46
N ASN A 178 28.94 -3.45 -8.69
CA ASN A 178 30.15 -4.27 -8.53
C ASN A 178 29.92 -5.56 -7.73
N GLU A 179 28.88 -5.63 -6.91
CA GLU A 179 28.55 -6.82 -6.12
C GLU A 179 27.58 -7.76 -6.86
N THR A 180 26.76 -7.22 -7.78
CA THR A 180 25.67 -7.98 -8.41
C THR A 180 25.86 -8.16 -9.91
N HIS A 181 25.53 -7.14 -10.71
CA HIS A 181 25.31 -7.29 -12.14
C HIS A 181 26.45 -6.79 -13.05
N GLN A 182 27.47 -6.12 -12.49
CA GLN A 182 28.63 -5.58 -13.22
C GLN A 182 28.25 -4.60 -14.35
N ILE A 183 27.16 -3.85 -14.17
CA ILE A 183 26.72 -2.83 -15.13
C ILE A 183 27.12 -1.47 -14.55
N ASP A 184 27.88 -0.69 -15.31
CA ASP A 184 28.31 0.62 -14.84
C ASP A 184 27.11 1.57 -14.66
N PRO A 185 26.97 2.22 -13.49
CA PRO A 185 25.91 3.19 -13.28
C PRO A 185 26.14 4.46 -14.12
N PRO A 186 25.07 5.19 -14.47
CA PRO A 186 25.17 6.45 -15.21
C PRO A 186 26.15 7.42 -14.55
N THR A 187 27.05 7.99 -15.34
CA THR A 187 27.97 9.03 -14.87
C THR A 187 27.26 10.39 -14.77
N LEU A 188 27.84 11.32 -14.01
CA LEU A 188 27.30 12.68 -13.93
C LEU A 188 27.27 13.32 -15.33
N GLY A 189 26.08 13.72 -15.80
CA GLY A 189 25.87 14.26 -17.14
C GLY A 189 25.45 13.23 -18.19
N ASP A 190 25.32 11.94 -17.82
CA ASP A 190 24.63 10.96 -18.65
C ASP A 190 23.11 11.15 -18.51
N GLU A 191 22.52 11.72 -19.55
CA GLU A 191 21.08 12.00 -19.64
C GLU A 191 20.37 10.98 -20.54
N ALA A 192 21.07 9.94 -21.02
CA ALA A 192 20.44 8.91 -21.83
C ALA A 192 19.36 8.20 -21.01
N ASN A 193 18.13 8.27 -21.50
CA ASN A 193 16.98 7.60 -20.90
C ASN A 193 16.22 6.82 -21.98
N ASN A 194 16.09 5.51 -21.79
CA ASN A 194 15.31 4.64 -22.68
C ASN A 194 14.25 3.83 -21.91
N GLU A 195 13.83 4.27 -20.73
CA GLU A 195 12.84 3.57 -19.90
C GLU A 195 11.49 3.42 -20.63
N GLU A 196 11.02 4.50 -21.27
CA GLU A 196 9.74 4.51 -21.99
C GLU A 196 9.78 3.60 -23.24
N GLU A 197 10.88 3.66 -23.99
CA GLU A 197 11.12 2.80 -25.15
C GLU A 197 11.16 1.33 -24.75
N ALA A 198 11.89 0.99 -23.68
CA ALA A 198 11.96 -0.37 -23.18
C ALA A 198 10.61 -0.87 -22.67
N PHE A 199 9.80 -0.02 -22.03
CA PHE A 199 8.46 -0.37 -21.62
C PHE A 199 7.52 -0.60 -22.82
N HIS A 200 7.67 0.17 -23.90
CA HIS A 200 6.90 -0.03 -25.12
C HIS A 200 7.21 -1.38 -25.76
N GLU A 201 8.49 -1.68 -25.97
CA GLU A 201 8.91 -2.96 -26.55
C GLU A 201 8.56 -4.16 -25.66
N LEU A 202 8.66 -4.01 -24.33
CA LEU A 202 8.19 -5.05 -23.41
C LEU A 202 6.70 -5.30 -23.58
N LYS A 203 5.87 -4.26 -23.72
CA LYS A 203 4.44 -4.43 -23.96
C LYS A 203 4.16 -5.14 -25.28
N GLU A 204 4.90 -4.81 -26.34
CA GLU A 204 4.79 -5.50 -27.63
C GLU A 204 5.17 -6.99 -27.50
N PHE A 205 6.24 -7.30 -26.78
CA PHE A 205 6.64 -8.68 -26.48
C PHE A 205 5.56 -9.45 -25.70
N MET A 206 4.93 -8.82 -24.71
CA MET A 206 3.89 -9.45 -23.88
C MET A 206 2.53 -9.59 -24.60
N GLN A 207 2.35 -8.97 -25.77
CA GLN A 207 1.14 -9.09 -26.60
C GLN A 207 1.14 -10.32 -27.51
N VAL A 208 2.22 -11.11 -27.53
CA VAL A 208 2.28 -12.36 -28.32
C VAL A 208 1.20 -13.33 -27.81
N PRO A 209 0.34 -13.87 -28.71
CA PRO A 209 -0.85 -14.59 -28.30
C PRO A 209 -0.53 -15.87 -27.54
N SER A 210 -1.28 -16.10 -26.45
CA SER A 210 -1.46 -17.43 -25.87
C SER A 210 -1.89 -18.39 -26.99
N ALA A 211 -1.27 -19.57 -27.03
CA ALA A 211 -1.50 -20.62 -28.04
C ALA A 211 -2.98 -21.06 -28.16
N ALA A 212 -3.86 -20.60 -27.27
CA ALA A 212 -5.30 -20.88 -27.31
C ALA A 212 -6.07 -20.27 -28.50
N SER A 213 -5.48 -19.40 -29.33
CA SER A 213 -6.18 -18.78 -30.47
C SER A 213 -5.76 -19.31 -31.86
N ALA A 214 -4.84 -20.26 -31.95
CA ALA A 214 -4.31 -20.71 -33.25
C ALA A 214 -5.12 -21.83 -33.94
N ASP A 215 -5.98 -22.56 -33.21
CA ASP A 215 -6.68 -23.74 -33.73
C ASP A 215 -8.17 -23.52 -34.06
N ALA A 216 -8.65 -22.27 -34.12
CA ALA A 216 -10.05 -21.97 -34.43
C ALA A 216 -10.37 -21.79 -35.92
N ASP A 217 -9.36 -21.79 -36.80
CA ASP A 217 -9.53 -21.62 -38.25
C ASP A 217 -8.81 -22.75 -39.04
N CYS A 218 -9.38 -23.95 -39.04
CA CYS A 218 -9.22 -24.98 -40.07
C CYS A 218 -10.47 -25.85 -40.22
#